data_AF-A0A4R5U4C3-F1
#
_entry.id   AF-A0A4R5U4C3-F1
#
_cell.length_a   1.000
_cell.length_b   1.000
_cell.length_c   1.000
_cell.angle_alpha   90.00
_cell.angle_beta   90.00
_cell.angle_gamma   90.00
#
_symmetry.space_group_name_H-M   'P 1'
#
loop_
_entity.id
_entity.type
_entity.pdbx_description
1 polymer ?
#
loop_
_entity_poly.entity_id
_entity_poly.type
_entity_poly.pdbx_seq_one_letter_code
_entity_poly.pdbx_strand_id
1 'polypeptide(L)'
;MLIRNTTPASCFGLAGCDENAGTAAFGWCLDQVPALRREVLKALTCDPEAELVVASQVFAEDRGFTDLELTSGTALHAIFEAKLGWRVPTVEQLERYLPRLLASPAQIKVLVSVSAADAVWAMRHLPPALSGVPVVHWSWSDLQAMARRAHDATRSPVDRVWLTQLIHHLQEYGMTSNVFDSRAYVVSLNRSRIQPSDPLTWIDVVVEQGKYFHPVGGSDRSGWPVIPPSYIGFRYLAEFRSVHFIERVDVTDHLQDVDPRWPETNAPNFVYTLGPPMKPARPMPLGAIHPSMRNWVALDLLLSGKASNYKDAIDRMRERVQQQGG
;
A
#
# COMPACT_ATOMS: atom_id res chain seq x y z
N MET A 1 9.66 5.02 22.79
CA MET A 1 10.43 3.78 22.55
C MET A 1 10.56 3.62 21.05
N LEU A 2 11.78 3.51 20.53
CA LEU A 2 12.01 3.22 19.12
C LEU A 2 12.12 1.71 18.93
N ILE A 3 11.38 1.15 17.97
CA ILE A 3 11.51 -0.24 17.55
C ILE A 3 11.87 -0.22 16.07
N ARG A 4 13.01 -0.84 15.72
CA ARG A 4 13.53 -0.89 14.35
C ARG A 4 13.60 0.51 13.71
N ASN A 5 14.05 1.52 14.48
CA ASN A 5 14.15 2.93 14.09
C ASN A 5 12.83 3.63 13.73
N THR A 6 11.70 3.08 14.17
CA THR A 6 10.37 3.69 14.02
C THR A 6 9.68 3.80 15.38
N THR A 7 8.82 4.81 15.54
CA THR A 7 7.93 4.87 16.71
C THR A 7 6.64 4.17 16.32
N PRO A 8 6.29 3.04 16.94
CA PRO A 8 5.08 2.30 16.58
C PRO A 8 3.84 3.13 16.91
N ALA A 9 2.87 3.16 16.00
CA ALA A 9 1.63 3.90 16.20
C ALA A 9 0.70 3.29 17.26
N SER A 10 0.90 2.01 17.60
CA SER A 10 0.11 1.24 18.56
C SER A 10 0.95 0.14 19.22
N CYS A 11 0.39 -0.54 20.23
CA CYS A 11 1.00 -1.73 20.82
C CYS A 11 1.12 -2.90 19.82
N PHE A 12 0.30 -2.96 18.77
CA PHE A 12 0.44 -3.97 17.73
C PHE A 12 1.63 -3.70 16.81
N GLY A 13 1.96 -2.43 16.57
CA GLY A 13 3.15 -2.02 15.82
C GLY A 13 4.48 -2.48 16.43
N LEU A 14 4.47 -3.01 17.67
CA LEU A 14 5.62 -3.68 18.27
C LEU A 14 6.03 -4.94 17.48
N ALA A 15 5.09 -5.61 16.81
CA ALA A 15 5.34 -6.79 15.99
C ALA A 15 5.87 -6.45 14.58
N GLY A 16 5.67 -5.21 14.12
CA GLY A 16 6.04 -4.73 12.80
C GLY A 16 4.86 -4.05 12.10
N CYS A 17 5.06 -3.67 10.83
CA CYS A 17 4.04 -3.05 9.96
C CYS A 17 3.95 -3.78 8.60
N ASP A 18 4.29 -5.07 8.57
CA ASP A 18 4.13 -5.93 7.39
C ASP A 18 2.74 -6.61 7.38
N GLU A 19 2.40 -7.29 6.28
CA GLU A 19 1.11 -7.95 6.09
C GLU A 19 0.77 -8.88 7.26
N ASN A 20 1.75 -9.66 7.72
CA ASN A 20 1.60 -10.63 8.80
C ASN A 20 1.28 -9.94 10.13
N ALA A 21 1.97 -8.84 10.45
CA ALA A 21 1.69 -8.07 11.67
C ALA A 21 0.26 -7.52 11.65
N GLY A 22 -0.21 -7.05 10.48
CA GLY A 22 -1.55 -6.48 10.32
C GLY A 22 -2.65 -7.51 10.47
N THR A 23 -2.51 -8.67 9.82
CA THR A 23 -3.49 -9.77 9.91
C THR A 23 -3.45 -10.46 11.27
N ALA A 24 -2.28 -10.59 11.90
CA ALA A 24 -2.17 -11.13 13.26
C ALA A 24 -2.83 -10.22 14.30
N ALA A 25 -2.62 -8.90 14.22
CA ALA A 25 -3.28 -7.94 15.09
C ALA A 25 -4.81 -7.97 14.91
N PHE A 26 -5.28 -8.03 13.66
CA PHE A 26 -6.69 -8.15 13.34
C PHE A 26 -7.30 -9.47 13.88
N GLY A 27 -6.63 -10.59 13.64
CA GLY A 27 -7.03 -11.90 14.14
C GLY A 27 -7.10 -11.96 15.66
N TRP A 28 -6.09 -11.42 16.35
CA TRP A 28 -6.09 -11.32 17.81
C TRP A 28 -7.30 -10.51 18.31
N CYS A 29 -7.59 -9.36 17.70
CA CYS A 29 -8.77 -8.58 18.09
C CYS A 29 -10.09 -9.29 17.77
N LEU A 30 -10.18 -10.08 16.69
CA LEU A 30 -11.37 -10.88 16.40
C LEU A 30 -11.65 -11.93 17.47
N ASP A 31 -10.59 -12.53 18.00
CA ASP A 31 -10.67 -13.52 19.08
C ASP A 31 -11.09 -12.86 20.40
N GLN A 32 -10.51 -11.70 20.71
CA GLN A 32 -10.70 -11.03 22.02
C GLN A 32 -11.92 -10.11 22.09
N VAL A 33 -12.41 -9.58 20.96
CA VAL A 33 -13.44 -8.54 20.94
C VAL A 33 -14.71 -9.01 20.21
N PRO A 34 -15.74 -9.47 20.94
CA PRO A 34 -16.97 -9.99 20.35
C PRO A 34 -17.69 -9.01 19.42
N ALA A 35 -17.61 -7.70 19.70
CA ALA A 35 -18.20 -6.69 18.84
C ALA A 35 -17.57 -6.66 17.44
N LEU A 36 -16.25 -6.85 17.33
CA LEU A 36 -15.55 -6.91 16.05
C LEU A 36 -15.87 -8.21 15.30
N ARG A 37 -15.90 -9.33 16.04
CA ARG A 37 -16.34 -10.63 15.50
C ARG A 37 -17.70 -10.53 14.80
N ARG A 38 -18.68 -9.90 15.46
CA ARG A 38 -20.02 -9.69 14.87
C ARG A 38 -19.97 -8.87 13.59
N GLU A 39 -19.15 -7.82 13.54
CA GLU A 39 -19.02 -7.00 12.33
C GLU A 39 -18.42 -7.79 11.17
N VAL A 40 -17.42 -8.64 11.43
CA VAL A 40 -16.82 -9.49 10.39
C VAL A 40 -17.76 -10.61 9.94
N LEU A 41 -18.43 -11.29 10.86
CA LEU A 41 -19.38 -12.36 10.53
C LEU A 41 -20.55 -11.84 9.68
N LYS A 42 -21.10 -10.66 10.02
CA LYS A 42 -22.10 -9.97 9.17
C LYS A 42 -21.56 -9.70 7.77
N ALA A 43 -20.34 -9.19 7.67
CA ALA A 43 -19.71 -8.87 6.38
C ALA A 43 -19.47 -10.13 5.52
N LEU A 44 -19.26 -11.29 6.15
CA LEU A 44 -19.16 -12.60 5.51
C LEU A 44 -20.53 -13.29 5.31
N THR A 45 -21.63 -12.61 5.60
CA THR A 45 -23.01 -13.16 5.53
C THR A 45 -23.23 -14.38 6.44
N CYS A 46 -22.42 -14.52 7.49
CA CYS A 46 -22.55 -15.54 8.51
C CYS A 46 -23.36 -15.01 9.70
N ASP A 47 -23.97 -15.91 10.48
CA ASP A 47 -24.62 -15.57 11.74
C ASP A 47 -23.64 -14.80 12.65
N PRO A 48 -23.96 -13.56 13.08
CA PRO A 48 -23.09 -12.75 13.92
C PRO A 48 -22.72 -13.39 15.26
N GLU A 49 -23.56 -14.28 15.78
CA GLU A 49 -23.35 -14.94 17.07
C GLU A 49 -22.67 -16.32 16.94
N ALA A 50 -22.26 -16.70 15.73
CA ALA A 50 -21.60 -17.98 15.50
C ALA A 50 -20.25 -18.07 16.26
N GLU A 51 -19.98 -19.24 16.84
CA GLU A 51 -18.67 -19.50 17.47
C GLU A 51 -17.58 -19.47 16.40
N LEU A 52 -16.61 -18.59 16.57
CA LEU A 52 -15.54 -18.37 15.60
C LEU A 52 -14.21 -18.84 16.18
N VAL A 53 -13.56 -19.75 15.48
CA VAL A 53 -12.16 -20.09 15.70
C VAL A 53 -11.32 -19.23 14.77
N VAL A 54 -10.38 -18.50 15.36
CA VAL A 54 -9.44 -17.64 14.65
C VAL A 54 -8.08 -18.30 14.66
N ALA A 55 -7.51 -18.54 13.49
CA ALA A 55 -6.17 -19.09 13.36
C ALA A 55 -5.33 -18.20 12.46
N SER A 56 -4.09 -17.93 12.85
CA SER A 56 -3.12 -17.18 12.05
C SER A 56 -1.90 -18.07 11.81
N GLN A 57 -1.38 -18.05 10.58
CA GLN A 57 -0.20 -18.82 10.17
C GLN A 57 -0.33 -20.33 10.40
N VAL A 58 -1.47 -20.92 10.03
CA VAL A 58 -1.69 -22.37 10.15
C VAL A 58 -0.84 -23.12 9.13
N PHE A 59 0.04 -23.98 9.62
CA PHE A 59 0.79 -24.94 8.82
C PHE A 59 -0.13 -26.10 8.42
N ALA A 60 -0.33 -26.31 7.13
CA ALA A 60 -0.88 -27.57 6.60
C ALA A 60 0.11 -28.19 5.60
N GLU A 61 -0.11 -29.46 5.28
CA GLU A 61 0.75 -30.27 4.38
C GLU A 61 0.91 -29.66 2.96
N ASP A 62 0.09 -28.67 2.61
CA ASP A 62 0.06 -27.95 1.34
C ASP A 62 1.14 -26.85 1.17
N ARG A 63 2.04 -26.67 2.16
CA ARG A 63 3.18 -25.73 2.12
C ARG A 63 2.78 -24.24 1.98
N GLY A 64 1.51 -23.88 2.19
CA GLY A 64 1.03 -22.49 2.17
C GLY A 64 0.83 -21.93 3.59
N PHE A 65 1.35 -20.73 3.86
CA PHE A 65 1.05 -19.99 5.08
C PHE A 65 -0.11 -19.03 4.80
N THR A 66 -1.27 -19.26 5.44
CA THR A 66 -2.39 -18.31 5.40
C THR A 66 -2.13 -17.18 6.38
N ASP A 67 -2.42 -15.94 5.98
CA ASP A 67 -2.26 -14.79 6.88
C ASP A 67 -3.28 -14.84 8.03
N LEU A 68 -4.52 -15.22 7.71
CA LEU A 68 -5.60 -15.42 8.68
C LEU A 68 -6.63 -16.45 8.13
N GLU A 69 -7.12 -17.33 9.00
CA GLU A 69 -8.10 -18.36 8.68
C GLU A 69 -9.18 -18.38 9.76
N LEU A 70 -10.45 -18.28 9.34
CA LEU A 70 -11.61 -18.20 10.21
C LEU A 70 -12.50 -19.41 9.97
N THR A 71 -12.84 -20.15 11.02
CA THR A 71 -13.75 -21.29 10.93
C THR A 71 -14.85 -21.21 11.98
N SER A 72 -16.06 -21.64 11.62
CA SER A 72 -17.19 -21.74 12.52
C SER A 72 -17.96 -23.01 12.20
N GLY A 73 -17.54 -24.14 12.79
CA GLY A 73 -18.17 -25.44 12.59
C GLY A 73 -18.53 -25.73 11.11
N THR A 74 -19.82 -25.92 10.84
CA THR A 74 -20.38 -26.09 9.49
C THR A 74 -20.95 -24.81 8.89
N ALA A 75 -20.86 -23.67 9.57
CA ALA A 75 -21.39 -22.40 9.09
C ALA A 75 -20.40 -21.68 8.16
N LEU A 76 -19.14 -21.53 8.58
CA LEU A 76 -18.16 -20.70 7.88
C LEU A 76 -16.77 -21.34 7.80
N HIS A 77 -16.13 -21.19 6.64
CA HIS A 77 -14.69 -21.32 6.47
C HIS A 77 -14.20 -20.21 5.53
N ALA A 78 -13.47 -19.23 6.08
CA ALA A 78 -12.89 -18.11 5.34
C ALA A 78 -11.37 -18.11 5.46
N ILE A 79 -10.68 -17.96 4.33
CA ILE A 79 -9.21 -17.84 4.28
C ILE A 79 -8.85 -16.47 3.74
N PHE A 80 -7.96 -15.77 4.43
CA PHE A 80 -7.50 -14.44 4.12
C PHE A 80 -6.08 -14.47 3.60
N GLU A 81 -5.84 -13.71 2.53
CA GLU A 81 -4.51 -13.44 1.97
C GLU A 81 -4.35 -11.92 1.81
N ALA A 82 -3.38 -11.37 2.52
CA ALA A 82 -3.10 -9.96 2.62
C ALA A 82 -1.88 -9.54 1.79
N LYS A 83 -1.88 -8.27 1.36
CA LYS A 83 -0.80 -7.61 0.62
C LYS A 83 -0.65 -6.16 1.09
N LEU A 84 0.58 -5.68 1.12
CA LEU A 84 0.87 -4.27 1.30
C LEU A 84 0.62 -3.47 0.00
N GLY A 85 0.21 -2.22 0.18
CA GLY A 85 -0.05 -1.30 -0.92
C GLY A 85 -1.20 -1.78 -1.82
N TRP A 86 -1.20 -1.33 -3.07
CA TRP A 86 -2.29 -1.59 -4.03
C TRP A 86 -2.26 -2.98 -4.66
N ARG A 87 -1.25 -3.79 -4.35
CA ARG A 87 -1.15 -5.13 -4.90
C ARG A 87 -2.25 -6.01 -4.31
N VAL A 88 -2.93 -6.77 -5.16
CA VAL A 88 -3.78 -7.88 -4.73
C VAL A 88 -3.01 -9.20 -4.88
N PRO A 89 -3.41 -10.27 -4.17
CA PRO A 89 -2.82 -11.59 -4.34
C PRO A 89 -2.98 -12.10 -5.77
N THR A 90 -2.03 -12.89 -6.25
CA THR A 90 -2.17 -13.56 -7.55
C THR A 90 -3.11 -14.76 -7.46
N VAL A 91 -3.65 -15.19 -8.60
CA VAL A 91 -4.49 -16.39 -8.68
C VAL A 91 -3.75 -17.61 -8.14
N GLU A 92 -2.47 -17.78 -8.50
CA GLU A 92 -1.65 -18.90 -8.04
C GLU A 92 -1.39 -18.87 -6.52
N GLN A 93 -1.46 -17.70 -5.87
CA GLN A 93 -1.40 -17.61 -4.42
C GLN A 93 -2.72 -18.10 -3.79
N LEU A 94 -3.85 -17.63 -4.33
CA LEU A 94 -5.18 -18.00 -3.83
C LEU A 94 -5.52 -19.48 -4.07
N GLU A 95 -5.11 -20.04 -5.20
CA GLU A 95 -5.34 -21.45 -5.55
C GLU A 95 -4.72 -22.43 -4.55
N ARG A 96 -3.66 -22.03 -3.84
CA ARG A 96 -3.01 -22.86 -2.80
C ARG A 96 -3.96 -23.21 -1.66
N TYR A 97 -4.95 -22.36 -1.40
CA TYR A 97 -5.89 -22.53 -0.29
C TYR A 97 -7.18 -23.26 -0.67
N LEU A 98 -7.44 -23.45 -1.97
CA LEU A 98 -8.64 -24.14 -2.44
C LEU A 98 -8.82 -25.55 -1.85
N PRO A 99 -7.78 -26.41 -1.73
CA PRO A 99 -7.96 -27.73 -1.15
C PRO A 99 -8.59 -27.70 0.26
N ARG A 100 -8.19 -26.74 1.10
CA ARG A 100 -8.72 -26.57 2.46
C ARG A 100 -10.21 -26.20 2.45
N LEU A 101 -10.59 -25.26 1.59
CA LEU A 101 -11.99 -24.81 1.46
C LEU A 101 -12.88 -25.89 0.83
N LEU A 102 -12.39 -26.59 -0.20
CA LEU A 102 -13.15 -27.64 -0.88
C LEU A 102 -13.41 -28.84 0.04
N ALA A 103 -12.42 -29.23 0.86
CA ALA A 103 -12.57 -30.30 1.86
C ALA A 103 -13.45 -29.91 3.07
N SER A 104 -13.70 -28.62 3.28
CA SER A 104 -14.47 -28.13 4.42
C SER A 104 -15.96 -28.51 4.34
N PRO A 105 -16.60 -28.88 5.46
CA PRO A 105 -18.05 -29.08 5.51
C PRO A 105 -18.83 -27.76 5.64
N ALA A 106 -18.16 -26.60 5.66
CA ALA A 106 -18.81 -25.31 5.86
C ALA A 106 -19.77 -24.95 4.70
N GLN A 107 -20.90 -24.36 5.05
CA GLN A 107 -21.89 -23.84 4.09
C GLN A 107 -21.35 -22.59 3.37
N ILE A 108 -20.76 -21.67 4.14
CA ILE A 108 -20.11 -20.47 3.61
C ILE A 108 -18.61 -20.75 3.49
N LYS A 109 -18.11 -20.72 2.26
CA LYS A 109 -16.68 -20.87 1.92
C LYS A 109 -16.24 -19.65 1.15
N VAL A 110 -15.17 -18.99 1.56
CA VAL A 110 -14.77 -17.74 0.91
C VAL A 110 -13.26 -17.50 0.99
N LEU A 111 -12.70 -17.01 -0.10
CA LEU A 111 -11.36 -16.44 -0.15
C LEU A 111 -11.47 -14.92 0.00
N VAL A 112 -10.78 -14.35 0.98
CA VAL A 112 -10.77 -12.91 1.25
C VAL A 112 -9.39 -12.35 0.92
N SER A 113 -9.33 -11.53 -0.12
CA SER A 113 -8.14 -10.72 -0.40
C SER A 113 -8.16 -9.46 0.46
N VAL A 114 -7.02 -9.13 1.07
CA VAL A 114 -6.84 -7.86 1.80
C VAL A 114 -5.68 -7.05 1.22
N SER A 115 -5.90 -5.77 0.89
CA SER A 115 -4.80 -4.87 0.53
C SER A 115 -5.19 -3.39 0.71
N ALA A 116 -4.36 -2.45 0.25
CA ALA A 116 -4.75 -1.04 0.20
C ALA A 116 -5.54 -0.68 -1.07
N ALA A 117 -5.80 -1.64 -1.95
CA ALA A 117 -6.58 -1.42 -3.17
C ALA A 117 -8.04 -1.06 -2.86
N ASP A 118 -8.66 -0.29 -3.75
CA ASP A 118 -10.11 -0.12 -3.73
C ASP A 118 -10.84 -1.31 -4.37
N ALA A 119 -12.16 -1.36 -4.17
CA ALA A 119 -13.00 -2.44 -4.68
C ALA A 119 -13.03 -2.52 -6.22
N VAL A 120 -12.93 -1.39 -6.91
CA VAL A 120 -12.97 -1.33 -8.38
C VAL A 120 -11.71 -1.96 -8.95
N TRP A 121 -10.56 -1.62 -8.38
CA TRP A 121 -9.27 -2.18 -8.72
C TRP A 121 -9.22 -3.69 -8.48
N ALA A 122 -9.63 -4.12 -7.28
CA ALA A 122 -9.62 -5.52 -6.92
C ALA A 122 -10.55 -6.35 -7.83
N MET A 123 -11.73 -5.84 -8.17
CA MET A 123 -12.68 -6.52 -9.07
C MET A 123 -12.11 -6.74 -10.48
N ARG A 124 -11.20 -5.89 -10.95
CA ARG A 124 -10.54 -6.06 -12.26
C ARG A 124 -9.42 -7.10 -12.24
N HIS A 125 -8.81 -7.32 -11.07
CA HIS A 125 -7.59 -8.11 -10.92
C HIS A 125 -7.79 -9.47 -10.24
N LEU A 126 -8.90 -9.63 -9.52
CA LEU A 126 -9.27 -10.88 -8.89
C LEU A 126 -10.43 -11.51 -9.65
N PRO A 127 -10.38 -12.83 -9.90
CA PRO A 127 -11.53 -13.53 -10.43
C PRO A 127 -12.66 -13.47 -9.39
N PRO A 128 -13.95 -13.42 -9.80
CA PRO A 128 -15.07 -13.38 -8.85
C PRO A 128 -15.21 -14.68 -8.03
N ALA A 129 -14.66 -15.79 -8.54
CA ALA A 129 -14.62 -17.08 -7.86
C ALA A 129 -13.48 -17.95 -8.40
N LEU A 130 -13.01 -18.90 -7.58
CA LEU A 130 -12.06 -19.94 -7.95
C LEU A 130 -12.63 -21.31 -7.56
N SER A 131 -12.78 -22.20 -8.54
CA SER A 131 -13.40 -23.54 -8.32
C SER A 131 -14.74 -23.49 -7.57
N GLY A 132 -15.56 -22.48 -7.87
CA GLY A 132 -16.86 -22.24 -7.23
C GLY A 132 -16.80 -21.60 -5.85
N VAL A 133 -15.62 -21.35 -5.29
CA VAL A 133 -15.42 -20.60 -4.05
C VAL A 133 -15.37 -19.10 -4.38
N PRO A 134 -16.26 -18.27 -3.82
CA PRO A 134 -16.22 -16.81 -3.98
C PRO A 134 -14.87 -16.23 -3.55
N VAL A 135 -14.39 -15.26 -4.33
CA VAL A 135 -13.26 -14.40 -3.96
C VAL A 135 -13.81 -13.00 -3.72
N VAL A 136 -13.63 -12.49 -2.51
CA VAL A 136 -14.02 -11.13 -2.13
C VAL A 136 -12.78 -10.32 -1.77
N HIS A 137 -12.87 -9.01 -1.90
CA HIS A 137 -11.79 -8.10 -1.51
C HIS A 137 -12.26 -7.12 -0.46
N TRP A 138 -11.44 -6.93 0.57
CA TRP A 138 -11.58 -5.87 1.58
C TRP A 138 -10.29 -5.07 1.65
N SER A 139 -10.41 -3.75 1.65
CA SER A 139 -9.26 -2.90 1.90
C SER A 139 -8.87 -2.92 3.38
N TRP A 140 -7.62 -2.55 3.70
CA TRP A 140 -7.22 -2.27 5.08
C TRP A 140 -8.12 -1.22 5.75
N SER A 141 -8.61 -0.26 4.96
CA SER A 141 -9.58 0.74 5.40
C SER A 141 -10.97 0.15 5.70
N ASP A 142 -11.39 -0.91 4.99
CA ASP A 142 -12.64 -1.63 5.30
C ASP A 142 -12.54 -2.35 6.64
N LEU A 143 -11.40 -3.03 6.90
CA LEU A 143 -11.14 -3.66 8.20
C LEU A 143 -11.12 -2.62 9.32
N GLN A 144 -10.49 -1.47 9.07
CA GLN A 144 -10.49 -0.35 10.01
C GLN A 144 -11.92 0.18 10.26
N ALA A 145 -12.74 0.31 9.22
CA ALA A 145 -14.12 0.75 9.34
C ALA A 145 -14.97 -0.25 10.17
N MET A 146 -14.75 -1.56 9.99
CA MET A 146 -15.36 -2.59 10.84
C MET A 146 -14.93 -2.43 12.31
N ALA A 147 -13.64 -2.21 12.57
CA ALA A 147 -13.13 -1.95 13.92
C ALA A 147 -13.72 -0.68 14.55
N ARG A 148 -13.92 0.39 13.77
CA ARG A 148 -14.61 1.61 14.24
C ARG A 148 -16.06 1.36 14.61
N ARG A 149 -16.82 0.64 13.77
CA ARG A 149 -18.21 0.26 14.10
C ARG A 149 -18.28 -0.60 15.36
N ALA A 150 -17.37 -1.55 15.51
CA ALA A 150 -17.27 -2.37 16.72
C ALA A 150 -16.94 -1.53 17.96
N HIS A 151 -16.07 -0.51 17.81
CA HIS A 151 -15.67 0.38 18.89
C HIS A 151 -16.83 1.23 19.40
N ASP A 152 -17.69 1.67 18.48
CA ASP A 152 -18.88 2.46 18.80
C ASP A 152 -20.01 1.60 19.39
N ALA A 153 -20.06 0.31 19.02
CA ALA A 153 -21.06 -0.63 19.50
C ALA A 153 -20.73 -1.24 20.88
N THR A 154 -19.44 -1.41 21.22
CA THR A 154 -19.05 -2.04 22.49
C THR A 154 -19.13 -1.09 23.68
N ARG A 155 -19.55 -1.61 24.84
CA ARG A 155 -19.53 -0.91 26.13
C ARG A 155 -18.35 -1.30 27.01
N SER A 156 -17.59 -2.33 26.63
CA SER A 156 -16.43 -2.80 27.39
C SER A 156 -15.27 -1.82 27.25
N PRO A 157 -14.76 -1.22 28.34
CA PRO A 157 -13.61 -0.32 28.27
C PRO A 157 -12.36 -0.99 27.70
N VAL A 158 -12.17 -2.29 28.02
CA VAL A 158 -11.03 -3.08 27.54
C VAL A 158 -11.10 -3.27 26.03
N ASP A 159 -12.27 -3.64 25.50
CA ASP A 159 -12.49 -3.79 24.06
C ASP A 159 -12.20 -2.47 23.33
N ARG A 160 -12.62 -1.33 23.89
CA ARG A 160 -12.38 -0.01 23.29
C ARG A 160 -10.89 0.32 23.21
N VAL A 161 -10.11 -0.05 24.23
CA VAL A 161 -8.65 0.10 24.20
C VAL A 161 -8.07 -0.75 23.07
N TRP A 162 -8.44 -2.04 22.96
CA TRP A 162 -7.95 -2.91 21.91
C TRP A 162 -8.33 -2.43 20.51
N LEU A 163 -9.57 -2.03 20.33
CA LEU A 163 -10.04 -1.50 19.05
C LEU A 163 -9.35 -0.18 18.70
N THR A 164 -9.06 0.68 19.68
CA THR A 164 -8.27 1.90 19.43
C THR A 164 -6.86 1.56 18.93
N GLN A 165 -6.19 0.62 19.58
CA GLN A 165 -4.87 0.16 19.16
C GLN A 165 -4.90 -0.46 17.77
N LEU A 166 -5.90 -1.30 17.48
CA LEU A 166 -6.10 -1.89 16.16
C LEU A 166 -6.38 -0.83 15.09
N ILE A 167 -7.28 0.12 15.37
CA ILE A 167 -7.63 1.19 14.43
C ILE A 167 -6.40 2.02 14.07
N HIS A 168 -5.55 2.35 15.04
CA HIS A 168 -4.29 3.06 14.79
C HIS A 168 -3.30 2.21 14.01
N HIS A 169 -3.21 0.92 14.31
CA HIS A 169 -2.31 0.03 13.58
C HIS A 169 -2.74 -0.11 12.12
N LEU A 170 -4.02 -0.40 11.86
CA LEU A 170 -4.56 -0.56 10.50
C LEU A 170 -4.44 0.72 9.66
N GLN A 171 -4.30 1.91 10.27
CA GLN A 171 -4.00 3.15 9.53
C GLN A 171 -2.66 3.08 8.80
N GLU A 172 -1.68 2.38 9.36
CA GLU A 172 -0.33 2.27 8.79
C GLU A 172 -0.33 1.48 7.47
N TYR A 173 -1.40 0.73 7.20
CA TYR A 173 -1.59 -0.10 6.01
C TYR A 173 -2.43 0.58 4.93
N GLY A 174 -3.08 1.71 5.25
CA GLY A 174 -3.79 2.54 4.28
C GLY A 174 -2.83 3.25 3.31
N MET A 175 -3.35 3.75 2.20
CA MET A 175 -2.54 4.39 1.14
C MET A 175 -1.86 5.72 1.53
N THR A 176 -2.05 6.21 2.75
CA THR A 176 -1.45 7.47 3.14
C THR A 176 0.03 7.25 3.43
N SER A 177 0.88 7.69 2.52
CA SER A 177 2.23 8.09 2.89
C SER A 177 2.16 8.98 4.12
N ASN A 178 3.04 8.75 5.08
CA ASN A 178 3.07 9.54 6.31
C ASN A 178 3.09 11.03 5.93
N VAL A 179 2.07 11.78 6.36
CA VAL A 179 1.94 13.22 6.04
C VAL A 179 3.09 14.04 6.63
N PHE A 180 3.77 13.50 7.63
CA PHE A 180 4.99 14.07 8.21
C PHE A 180 6.26 13.59 7.50
N ASP A 181 6.19 12.67 6.53
CA ASP A 181 7.33 12.28 5.72
C ASP A 181 7.70 13.41 4.77
N SER A 182 8.70 14.19 5.19
CA SER A 182 9.27 15.28 4.43
C SER A 182 10.36 14.81 3.46
N ARG A 183 10.20 13.62 2.86
CA ARG A 183 11.10 13.10 1.80
C ARG A 183 10.36 13.04 0.48
N ALA A 184 11.07 13.41 -0.58
CA ALA A 184 10.61 13.25 -1.95
C ALA A 184 11.27 12.03 -2.60
N TYR A 185 10.49 11.26 -3.35
CA TYR A 185 11.01 10.27 -4.28
C TYR A 185 11.40 10.97 -5.58
N VAL A 186 12.68 10.99 -5.93
CA VAL A 186 13.17 11.80 -7.06
C VAL A 186 13.42 10.95 -8.30
N VAL A 187 12.81 11.33 -9.41
CA VAL A 187 12.86 10.64 -10.71
C VAL A 187 13.54 11.48 -11.78
N SER A 188 14.15 10.81 -12.76
CA SER A 188 14.74 11.47 -13.93
C SER A 188 13.75 11.50 -15.07
N LEU A 189 13.52 12.67 -15.63
CA LEU A 189 12.79 12.84 -16.88
C LEU A 189 13.78 13.08 -18.03
N ASN A 190 13.43 12.59 -19.21
CA ASN A 190 14.18 12.84 -20.44
C ASN A 190 13.34 13.69 -21.40
N ARG A 191 13.97 14.22 -22.45
CA ARG A 191 13.31 15.00 -23.52
C ARG A 191 12.67 14.10 -24.60
N SER A 192 12.70 12.78 -24.42
CA SER A 192 12.11 11.87 -25.39
C SER A 192 10.60 12.05 -25.39
N ARG A 193 10.02 11.90 -26.57
CA ARG A 193 8.57 11.85 -26.72
C ARG A 193 8.02 10.65 -25.95
N ILE A 194 6.83 10.81 -25.40
CA ILE A 194 6.10 9.75 -24.70
C ILE A 194 5.58 8.71 -25.69
N GLN A 195 5.18 9.17 -26.88
CA GLN A 195 4.88 8.34 -28.03
C GLN A 195 5.60 8.87 -29.28
N PRO A 196 5.98 8.01 -30.24
CA PRO A 196 6.66 8.46 -31.47
C PRO A 196 5.87 9.51 -32.27
N SER A 197 4.54 9.35 -32.32
CA SER A 197 3.60 10.14 -33.12
C SER A 197 3.16 11.46 -32.48
N ASP A 198 3.44 11.68 -31.20
CA ASP A 198 2.98 12.86 -30.45
C ASP A 198 4.19 13.69 -29.96
N PRO A 199 4.19 15.04 -30.07
CA PRO A 199 5.30 15.86 -29.59
C PRO A 199 5.46 15.87 -28.06
N LEU A 200 4.45 15.47 -27.28
CA LEU A 200 4.45 15.46 -25.82
C LEU A 200 5.63 14.66 -25.27
N THR A 201 6.44 15.29 -24.42
CA THR A 201 7.59 14.65 -23.76
C THR A 201 7.29 14.30 -22.30
N TRP A 202 8.17 13.49 -21.70
CA TRP A 202 8.09 13.18 -20.27
C TRP A 202 8.19 14.42 -19.38
N ILE A 203 8.86 15.48 -19.84
CA ILE A 203 8.94 16.76 -19.13
C ILE A 203 7.58 17.49 -19.21
N ASP A 204 6.92 17.45 -20.36
CA ASP A 204 5.67 18.19 -20.60
C ASP A 204 4.51 17.62 -19.79
N VAL A 205 4.46 16.30 -19.56
CA VAL A 205 3.47 15.70 -18.64
C VAL A 205 3.56 16.31 -17.24
N VAL A 206 4.77 16.60 -16.77
CA VAL A 206 4.96 17.23 -15.46
C VAL A 206 4.72 18.74 -15.51
N VAL A 207 5.33 19.43 -16.49
CA VAL A 207 5.37 20.90 -16.52
C VAL A 207 4.08 21.51 -17.07
N GLU A 208 3.48 20.90 -18.09
CA GLU A 208 2.29 21.40 -18.77
C GLU A 208 1.00 20.77 -18.22
N GLN A 209 1.01 19.45 -17.98
CA GLN A 209 -0.20 18.75 -17.53
C GLN A 209 -0.34 18.71 -16.00
N GLY A 210 0.73 19.00 -15.25
CA GLY A 210 0.71 18.88 -13.79
C GLY A 210 0.47 17.44 -13.32
N LYS A 211 0.91 16.45 -14.10
CA LYS A 211 0.71 15.03 -13.82
C LYS A 211 2.03 14.27 -13.87
N TYR A 212 2.03 13.07 -13.32
CA TYR A 212 3.10 12.11 -13.53
C TYR A 212 2.55 10.70 -13.32
N PHE A 213 3.11 9.72 -14.03
CA PHE A 213 2.73 8.33 -13.82
C PHE A 213 3.94 7.41 -13.85
N HIS A 214 3.81 6.27 -13.18
CA HIS A 214 4.77 5.18 -13.26
C HIS A 214 4.10 3.85 -12.91
N PRO A 215 4.69 2.71 -13.32
CA PRO A 215 4.20 1.41 -12.92
C PRO A 215 4.16 1.29 -11.40
N VAL A 216 3.12 0.66 -10.85
CA VAL A 216 3.09 0.28 -9.44
C VAL A 216 4.30 -0.63 -9.18
N GLY A 217 5.09 -0.31 -8.15
CA GLY A 217 6.29 -1.06 -7.81
C GLY A 217 6.02 -2.52 -7.45
N GLY A 218 7.09 -3.32 -7.30
CA GLY A 218 7.00 -4.69 -6.80
C GLY A 218 7.17 -5.80 -7.85
N SER A 219 7.45 -5.45 -9.12
CA SER A 219 8.08 -6.39 -10.07
C SER A 219 9.60 -6.34 -9.94
N ASP A 220 10.24 -7.51 -10.02
CA ASP A 220 11.56 -7.91 -9.51
C ASP A 220 12.78 -7.07 -9.98
N ARG A 221 12.58 -5.98 -10.72
CA ARG A 221 13.64 -5.13 -11.29
C ARG A 221 13.37 -3.62 -11.29
N SER A 222 12.20 -3.15 -10.87
CA SER A 222 11.76 -1.81 -11.29
C SER A 222 12.03 -0.65 -10.32
N GLY A 223 12.35 -0.92 -9.04
CA GLY A 223 12.73 0.11 -8.05
C GLY A 223 11.69 1.21 -7.79
N TRP A 224 10.47 1.07 -8.33
CA TRP A 224 9.36 1.99 -8.15
C TRP A 224 8.69 1.80 -6.78
N PRO A 225 8.08 2.84 -6.21
CA PRO A 225 7.31 2.73 -4.98
C PRO A 225 6.10 1.79 -5.15
N VAL A 226 5.88 0.93 -4.15
CA VAL A 226 4.64 0.12 -3.98
C VAL A 226 3.51 0.92 -3.31
N ILE A 227 3.89 2.00 -2.62
CA ILE A 227 3.00 2.98 -1.98
C ILE A 227 3.36 4.35 -2.57
N PRO A 228 2.38 5.16 -3.00
CA PRO A 228 2.62 6.51 -3.49
C PRO A 228 3.36 7.36 -2.45
N PRO A 229 4.38 8.15 -2.84
CA PRO A 229 5.02 9.09 -1.94
C PRO A 229 4.11 10.31 -1.65
N SER A 230 4.34 11.01 -0.52
CA SER A 230 3.72 12.33 -0.28
C SER A 230 4.27 13.40 -1.23
N TYR A 231 5.56 13.28 -1.59
CA TYR A 231 6.27 14.20 -2.44
C TYR A 231 7.04 13.45 -3.54
N ILE A 232 6.99 13.98 -4.76
CA ILE A 232 7.78 13.48 -5.89
C ILE A 232 8.64 14.59 -6.46
N GLY A 233 9.92 14.29 -6.69
CA GLY A 233 10.88 15.24 -7.24
C GLY A 233 11.26 14.90 -8.68
N PHE A 234 11.56 15.91 -9.47
CA PHE A 234 11.94 15.76 -10.87
C PHE A 234 13.29 16.37 -11.14
N ARG A 235 14.14 15.59 -11.83
CA ARG A 235 15.38 16.09 -12.43
C ARG A 235 15.35 15.91 -13.94
N TYR A 236 15.80 16.94 -14.63
CA TYR A 236 15.97 16.94 -16.08
C TYR A 236 16.91 18.07 -16.49
N LEU A 237 17.56 17.90 -17.64
CA LEU A 237 18.48 18.89 -18.19
C LEU A 237 19.63 19.20 -17.24
N ALA A 238 20.30 18.14 -16.79
CA ALA A 238 21.46 18.19 -15.91
C ALA A 238 21.26 18.92 -14.57
N GLU A 239 20.00 19.16 -14.17
CA GLU A 239 19.65 19.84 -12.92
C GLU A 239 18.49 19.13 -12.20
N PHE A 240 18.48 19.27 -10.87
CA PHE A 240 17.28 19.07 -10.08
C PHE A 240 16.36 20.28 -10.25
N ARG A 241 15.07 20.05 -10.51
CA ARG A 241 14.16 21.09 -11.04
C ARG A 241 13.06 21.49 -10.06
N SER A 242 12.34 20.51 -9.54
CA SER A 242 11.23 20.77 -8.63
C SER A 242 10.89 19.56 -7.78
N VAL A 243 10.26 19.81 -6.64
CA VAL A 243 9.43 18.84 -5.90
C VAL A 243 7.98 19.26 -6.02
N HIS A 244 7.09 18.28 -6.06
CA HIS A 244 5.64 18.48 -6.00
C HIS A 244 5.08 17.68 -4.84
N PHE A 245 4.13 18.26 -4.12
CA PHE A 245 3.21 17.49 -3.29
C PHE A 245 2.26 16.72 -4.22
N ILE A 246 1.95 15.47 -3.88
CA ILE A 246 0.97 14.69 -4.64
C ILE A 246 -0.41 14.97 -4.05
N GLU A 247 -1.23 15.70 -4.81
CA GLU A 247 -2.57 16.12 -4.38
C GLU A 247 -3.58 14.99 -4.50
N ARG A 248 -3.41 14.12 -5.51
CA ARG A 248 -4.28 12.98 -5.77
C ARG A 248 -3.51 11.85 -6.42
N VAL A 249 -3.88 10.63 -6.06
CA VAL A 249 -3.42 9.40 -6.68
C VAL A 249 -4.62 8.68 -7.26
N ASP A 250 -4.50 8.29 -8.53
CA ASP A 250 -5.38 7.33 -9.19
C ASP A 250 -4.55 6.13 -9.65
N VAL A 251 -5.20 4.98 -9.85
CA VAL A 251 -4.56 3.76 -10.37
C VAL A 251 -5.29 3.28 -11.61
N THR A 252 -4.54 2.99 -12.67
CA THR A 252 -5.10 2.48 -13.92
C THR A 252 -4.14 1.49 -14.59
N ASP A 253 -4.70 0.50 -15.28
CA ASP A 253 -3.95 -0.38 -16.18
C ASP A 253 -3.70 0.28 -17.52
N HIS A 254 -4.60 1.18 -17.93
CA HIS A 254 -4.64 1.81 -19.25
C HIS A 254 -4.46 3.31 -19.09
N LEU A 255 -3.25 3.80 -19.33
CA LEU A 255 -2.94 5.23 -19.24
C LEU A 255 -3.67 6.07 -20.31
N GLN A 256 -4.03 5.46 -21.45
CA GLN A 256 -4.77 6.13 -22.51
C GLN A 256 -6.20 6.51 -22.13
N ASP A 257 -6.79 5.83 -21.15
CA ASP A 257 -8.09 6.22 -20.58
C ASP A 257 -8.01 7.56 -19.83
N VAL A 258 -6.80 7.93 -19.36
CA VAL A 258 -6.54 9.19 -18.66
C VAL A 258 -6.16 10.31 -19.63
N ASP A 259 -5.26 10.02 -20.57
CA ASP A 259 -4.92 10.91 -21.69
C ASP A 259 -4.52 10.04 -22.90
N PRO A 260 -5.22 10.13 -24.04
CA PRO A 260 -4.97 9.26 -25.20
C PRO A 260 -3.57 9.42 -25.80
N ARG A 261 -2.83 10.49 -25.44
CA ARG A 261 -1.44 10.73 -25.88
C ARG A 261 -0.41 9.97 -25.03
N TRP A 262 -0.81 9.40 -23.89
CA TRP A 262 0.07 8.63 -23.01
C TRP A 262 0.31 7.21 -23.54
N PRO A 263 1.38 6.51 -23.12
CA PRO A 263 1.73 5.21 -23.68
C PRO A 263 0.63 4.18 -23.43
N GLU A 264 0.49 3.24 -24.35
CA GLU A 264 -0.35 2.06 -24.10
C GLU A 264 0.30 1.22 -22.99
N THR A 265 -0.51 0.87 -22.00
CA THR A 265 -0.11 0.02 -20.89
C THR A 265 -1.21 -0.99 -20.63
N ASN A 266 -0.81 -2.17 -20.17
CA ASN A 266 -1.69 -3.26 -19.73
C ASN A 266 -1.26 -3.78 -18.35
N ALA A 267 -0.66 -2.88 -17.56
CA ALA A 267 -0.15 -3.19 -16.24
C ALA A 267 -0.43 -2.01 -15.30
N PRO A 268 -0.52 -2.25 -13.99
CA PRO A 268 -0.86 -1.22 -13.02
C PRO A 268 0.10 -0.03 -13.05
N ASN A 269 -0.45 1.17 -13.18
CA ASN A 269 0.28 2.42 -13.03
C ASN A 269 -0.37 3.31 -11.97
N PHE A 270 0.47 3.92 -11.13
CA PHE A 270 0.06 5.09 -10.38
C PHE A 270 0.02 6.31 -11.30
N VAL A 271 -1.04 7.10 -11.18
CA VAL A 271 -1.20 8.39 -11.83
C VAL A 271 -1.37 9.46 -10.76
N TYR A 272 -0.44 10.41 -10.74
CA TYR A 272 -0.41 11.50 -9.78
C TYR A 272 -0.94 12.78 -10.40
N THR A 273 -1.81 13.46 -9.66
CA THR A 273 -2.06 14.90 -9.83
C THR A 273 -1.09 15.64 -8.93
N LEU A 274 -0.29 16.52 -9.52
CA LEU A 274 0.79 17.21 -8.85
C LEU A 274 0.34 18.60 -8.42
N GLY A 275 0.60 18.93 -7.16
CA GLY A 275 0.45 20.31 -6.69
C GLY A 275 1.51 21.25 -7.27
N PRO A 276 1.48 22.54 -6.90
CA PRO A 276 2.39 23.54 -7.43
C PRO A 276 3.88 23.17 -7.27
N PRO A 277 4.75 23.49 -8.25
CA PRO A 277 6.17 23.16 -8.16
C PRO A 277 6.87 23.95 -7.05
N MET A 278 7.51 23.24 -6.13
CA MET A 278 8.48 23.80 -5.18
C MET A 278 9.88 23.70 -5.78
N LYS A 279 10.51 24.84 -6.03
CA LYS A 279 11.82 24.93 -6.67
C LYS A 279 12.94 25.11 -5.64
N PRO A 280 14.16 24.61 -5.93
CA PRO A 280 15.30 24.87 -5.06
C PRO A 280 15.58 26.37 -4.97
N ALA A 281 15.99 26.85 -3.79
CA ALA A 281 16.31 28.28 -3.58
C ALA A 281 17.47 28.79 -4.47
N ARG A 282 18.29 27.89 -5.01
CA ARG A 282 19.38 28.16 -5.95
C ARG A 282 19.41 27.07 -7.03
N PRO A 283 19.93 27.35 -8.24
CA PRO A 283 20.16 26.31 -9.24
C PRO A 283 20.93 25.13 -8.62
N MET A 284 20.44 23.91 -8.84
CA MET A 284 20.98 22.70 -8.26
C MET A 284 21.41 21.73 -9.37
N PRO A 285 22.67 21.81 -9.84
CA PRO A 285 23.23 20.86 -10.78
C PRO A 285 23.18 19.44 -10.23
N LEU A 286 23.23 18.42 -11.09
CA LEU A 286 23.15 17.03 -10.61
C LEU A 286 24.40 16.55 -9.87
N GLY A 287 25.58 17.01 -10.28
CA GLY A 287 26.84 16.39 -9.88
C GLY A 287 27.01 14.98 -10.47
N ALA A 288 27.96 14.21 -9.94
CA ALA A 288 28.24 12.86 -10.40
C ALA A 288 27.22 11.84 -9.84
N ILE A 289 26.18 11.55 -10.62
CA ILE A 289 25.15 10.54 -10.31
C ILE A 289 24.98 9.56 -11.47
N HIS A 290 24.49 8.35 -11.18
CA HIS A 290 24.06 7.44 -12.24
C HIS A 290 22.74 7.94 -12.88
N PRO A 291 22.64 8.03 -14.22
CA PRO A 291 21.52 8.69 -14.90
C PRO A 291 20.13 8.13 -14.58
N SER A 292 19.99 6.82 -14.36
CA SER A 292 18.71 6.17 -14.02
C SER A 292 18.42 6.07 -12.51
N MET A 293 19.32 6.56 -11.66
CA MET A 293 19.19 6.41 -10.21
C MET A 293 18.00 7.20 -9.67
N ARG A 294 17.14 6.53 -8.91
CA ARG A 294 16.03 7.13 -8.16
C ARG A 294 16.41 7.11 -6.68
N ASN A 295 16.15 8.21 -5.98
CA ASN A 295 16.53 8.33 -4.56
C ASN A 295 15.41 8.98 -3.76
N TRP A 296 15.33 8.61 -2.48
CA TRP A 296 14.57 9.35 -1.48
C TRP A 296 15.46 10.44 -0.89
N VAL A 297 15.03 11.70 -0.96
CA VAL A 297 15.81 12.85 -0.47
C VAL A 297 14.90 13.78 0.33
N ALA A 298 15.38 14.25 1.48
CA ALA A 298 14.63 15.18 2.34
C ALA A 298 14.37 16.53 1.65
N LEU A 299 13.17 17.07 1.81
CA LEU A 299 12.75 18.34 1.20
C LEU A 299 13.67 19.50 1.57
N ASP A 300 14.14 19.57 2.81
CA ASP A 300 15.01 20.67 3.23
C ASP A 300 16.35 20.65 2.48
N LEU A 301 16.91 19.47 2.17
CA LEU A 301 18.13 19.34 1.38
C LEU A 301 17.91 19.77 -0.07
N LEU A 302 16.73 19.48 -0.63
CA LEU A 302 16.36 19.85 -2.00
C LEU A 302 16.03 21.34 -2.14
N LEU A 303 15.35 21.94 -1.15
CA LEU A 303 14.73 23.25 -1.31
C LEU A 303 15.52 24.39 -0.66
N SER A 304 16.23 24.15 0.45
CA SER A 304 16.84 25.23 1.24
C SER A 304 18.09 25.88 0.61
N GLY A 305 18.68 25.25 -0.40
CA GLY A 305 19.97 25.68 -0.97
C GLY A 305 21.19 25.33 -0.12
N LYS A 306 21.04 24.49 0.92
CA LYS A 306 22.16 23.95 1.72
C LYS A 306 23.05 22.98 0.95
N ALA A 307 22.47 22.21 0.02
CA ALA A 307 23.21 21.32 -0.85
C ALA A 307 23.73 22.10 -2.07
N SER A 308 25.01 21.91 -2.37
CA SER A 308 25.68 22.55 -3.52
C SER A 308 25.25 21.97 -4.87
N ASN A 309 24.85 20.70 -4.87
CA ASN A 309 24.32 19.97 -6.02
C ASN A 309 23.47 18.78 -5.53
N TYR A 310 22.79 18.09 -6.45
CA TYR A 310 21.89 16.99 -6.09
C TYR A 310 22.64 15.76 -5.51
N LYS A 311 23.85 15.46 -5.97
CA LYS A 311 24.70 14.41 -5.39
C LYS A 311 25.02 14.69 -3.92
N ASP A 312 25.37 15.94 -3.60
CA ASP A 312 25.60 16.41 -2.22
C ASP A 312 24.33 16.26 -1.37
N ALA A 313 23.14 16.54 -1.91
CA ALA A 313 21.87 16.29 -1.22
C ALA A 313 21.65 14.79 -0.93
N ILE A 314 21.99 13.89 -1.86
CA ILE A 314 21.90 12.43 -1.65
C ILE A 314 22.88 11.99 -0.56
N ASP A 315 24.12 12.47 -0.59
CA ASP A 315 25.16 12.08 0.36
C ASP A 315 24.80 12.51 1.78
N ARG A 316 24.36 13.76 1.95
CA ARG A 316 23.84 14.27 3.24
C ARG A 316 22.63 13.51 3.75
N MET A 317 21.76 13.05 2.85
CA MET A 317 20.62 12.21 3.23
C MET A 317 21.09 10.85 3.76
N ARG A 318 22.10 10.23 3.13
CA ARG A 318 22.69 8.97 3.60
C ARG A 318 23.36 9.13 4.96
N GLU A 319 24.10 10.22 5.15
CA GLU A 319 24.71 10.57 6.45
C GLU A 319 23.66 10.70 7.55
N ARG A 320 22.54 11.40 7.28
CA ARG A 320 21.42 11.52 8.23
C ARG A 320 20.83 10.16 8.63
N VAL A 321 20.63 9.28 7.65
CA VAL A 321 20.10 7.93 7.91
C VAL A 321 21.07 7.11 8.76
N GLN A 322 22.38 7.22 8.51
CA GLN A 322 23.41 6.56 9.32
C GLN A 322 23.45 7.09 10.75
N GLN A 323 23.32 8.40 10.94
CA GLN A 323 23.34 9.03 12.28
C GLN A 323 22.06 8.74 13.10
N GLN A 324 20.92 8.54 12.43
CA GLN A 324 19.66 8.18 13.09
C GLN A 324 19.50 6.67 13.33
N GLY A 325 20.36 5.85 12.71
CA GLY A 325 20.37 4.39 12.83
C GLY A 325 21.46 3.84 13.75
N GLY A 326 22.09 4.69 14.57
CA GLY A 326 23.05 4.33 15.62
C GLY A 326 22.49 4.55 17.02
#